data_AF-A0A7W0FV41-F1
#
_entry.id   AF-A0A7W0FV41-F1
#
_cell.length_a   1.000
_cell.length_b   1.000
_cell.length_c   1.000
_cell.angle_alpha   90.00
_cell.angle_beta   90.00
_cell.angle_gamma   90.00
#
_symmetry.space_group_name_H-M   'P 1'
#
loop_
_entity.id
_entity.type
_entity.pdbx_description
1 polymer ?
#
loop_
_entity_poly.entity_id
_entity_poly.type
_entity_poly.pdbx_seq_one_letter_code
_entity_poly.pdbx_strand_id
1 'polypeptide(L)'
;MDSFSLEIILKDLTFQASSAPSEILNTCIELIEPPAPKDMARVTQAKIRKNGRKFLNIALVNKCFSDLVSEKLGVIRTVGLLMNKYCYYNEDNERSIGKRYDSMAHPQLLDAVCTQHKYKLTFSTFHTYDASIDDDIRQIVTLTPQSINCLTELRCRTEVPVLYVACANESIPLSTINFLLENGADPEQEILDNQAKRKTILADLEENDLDQIRLDALKELFQKHRNKNSVQVEEIEEI
;
A
#
# COMPACT_ATOMS: atom_id res chain seq x y z
N MET A 1 43.94 11.51 -30.35
CA MET A 1 42.78 10.79 -29.77
C MET A 1 42.06 10.20 -30.94
N ASP A 2 42.16 8.89 -31.06
CA ASP A 2 41.67 8.15 -32.22
C ASP A 2 40.15 8.22 -32.28
N SER A 3 39.61 8.31 -33.51
CA SER A 3 38.17 8.38 -33.80
C SER A 3 37.35 7.30 -33.08
N PHE A 4 38.00 6.19 -32.72
CA PHE A 4 37.47 5.07 -31.95
C PHE A 4 36.95 5.44 -30.55
N SER A 5 37.56 6.42 -29.87
CA SER A 5 37.14 6.80 -28.50
C SER A 5 35.90 7.71 -28.48
N LEU A 6 35.63 8.44 -29.57
CA LEU A 6 34.44 9.29 -29.71
C LEU A 6 33.22 8.44 -30.07
N GLU A 7 33.40 7.42 -30.89
CA GLU A 7 32.33 6.51 -31.31
C GLU A 7 31.76 5.67 -30.16
N ILE A 8 32.62 5.27 -29.20
CA ILE A 8 32.21 4.53 -27.99
C ILE A 8 31.39 5.44 -27.05
N ILE A 9 31.84 6.68 -26.84
CA ILE A 9 31.13 7.66 -26.00
C ILE A 9 29.77 8.03 -26.63
N LEU A 10 29.70 8.15 -27.95
CA LEU A 10 28.45 8.43 -28.68
C LEU A 10 27.48 7.24 -28.64
N LYS A 11 27.97 5.99 -28.68
CA LYS A 11 27.15 4.77 -28.53
C LYS A 11 26.59 4.61 -27.12
N ASP A 12 27.36 4.92 -26.09
CA ASP A 12 26.88 4.91 -24.70
C ASP A 12 25.83 6.01 -24.44
N LEU A 13 25.98 7.18 -25.07
CA LEU A 13 25.01 8.28 -25.00
C LEU A 13 23.71 7.97 -25.77
N THR A 14 23.79 7.30 -26.92
CA THR A 14 22.59 6.90 -27.69
C THR A 14 21.83 5.75 -27.04
N PHE A 15 22.50 4.85 -26.32
CA PHE A 15 21.85 3.77 -25.57
C PHE A 15 21.09 4.27 -24.33
N GLN A 16 21.54 5.36 -23.70
CA GLN A 16 20.89 5.93 -22.51
C GLN A 16 19.82 7.00 -22.81
N ALA A 17 19.67 7.41 -24.08
CA ALA A 17 18.81 8.52 -24.51
C ALA A 17 17.57 8.08 -25.31
N SER A 18 17.04 6.88 -25.09
CA SER A 18 15.86 6.36 -25.81
C SER A 18 14.54 7.09 -25.51
N SER A 19 14.56 8.19 -24.76
CA SER A 19 13.40 9.07 -24.53
C SER A 19 13.75 10.57 -24.55
N ALA A 20 14.96 10.95 -24.95
CA ALA A 20 15.30 12.37 -25.09
C ALA A 20 14.84 12.87 -26.47
N PRO A 21 14.14 14.02 -26.58
CA PRO A 21 13.79 14.61 -27.86
C PRO A 21 15.05 14.81 -28.70
N SER A 22 15.04 14.33 -29.94
CA SER A 22 16.16 14.36 -30.89
C SER A 22 16.82 15.74 -31.05
N GLU A 23 16.08 16.81 -30.74
CA GLU A 23 16.55 18.19 -30.74
C GLU A 23 17.63 18.47 -29.68
N ILE A 24 17.56 17.87 -28.48
CA ILE A 24 18.56 18.09 -27.42
C ILE A 24 19.87 17.40 -27.79
N LEU A 25 19.79 16.21 -28.39
CA LEU A 25 20.96 15.45 -28.84
C LEU A 25 21.68 16.18 -29.99
N ASN A 26 20.91 16.68 -30.96
CA ASN A 26 21.46 17.45 -32.09
C ASN A 26 22.08 18.78 -31.63
N THR A 27 21.45 19.49 -30.69
CA THR A 27 22.03 20.71 -30.09
C THR A 27 23.34 20.43 -29.35
N CYS A 28 23.45 19.27 -28.69
CA CYS A 28 24.68 18.85 -28.02
C CYS A 28 25.80 18.48 -29.02
N ILE A 29 25.45 17.89 -30.16
CA ILE A 29 26.40 17.53 -31.24
C ILE A 29 26.92 18.79 -31.95
N GLU A 30 26.05 19.76 -32.25
CA GLU A 30 26.43 21.03 -32.88
C GLU A 30 27.35 21.89 -32.00
N LEU A 31 27.22 21.80 -30.67
CA LEU A 31 28.09 22.48 -29.71
C LEU A 31 29.51 21.87 -29.59
N ILE A 32 29.73 20.68 -30.14
CA ILE A 32 31.01 19.95 -30.04
C ILE A 32 31.99 20.33 -31.17
N GLU A 33 31.51 20.88 -32.28
CA GLU A 33 32.37 21.24 -33.41
C GLU A 33 32.45 22.74 -33.67
N PRO A 34 33.47 23.43 -33.11
CA PRO A 34 34.02 24.61 -33.75
C PRO A 34 35.46 24.36 -34.22
N PRO A 35 35.84 24.80 -35.43
CA PRO A 35 37.22 24.75 -35.87
C PRO A 35 37.99 25.90 -35.20
N ALA A 36 38.92 25.60 -34.29
CA ALA A 36 39.75 26.64 -33.66
C ALA A 36 41.14 26.13 -33.21
N PRO A 37 42.17 26.99 -33.24
CA PRO A 37 43.59 26.63 -33.20
C PRO A 37 44.07 25.96 -31.90
N LYS A 38 45.17 25.18 -32.03
CA LYS A 38 45.64 24.12 -31.12
C LYS A 38 45.72 24.46 -29.62
N ASP A 39 45.99 25.72 -29.23
CA ASP A 39 46.10 26.12 -27.82
C ASP A 39 44.79 26.61 -27.20
N MET A 40 43.88 27.20 -28.00
CA MET A 40 42.50 27.46 -27.55
C MET A 40 41.68 26.17 -27.48
N ALA A 41 41.99 25.17 -28.32
CA ALA A 41 41.29 23.89 -28.35
C ALA A 41 41.36 23.14 -27.00
N ARG A 42 42.49 23.20 -26.28
CA ARG A 42 42.66 22.51 -24.97
C ARG A 42 41.85 23.15 -23.84
N VAL A 43 41.87 24.48 -23.73
CA VAL A 43 41.08 25.22 -22.73
C VAL A 43 39.59 25.03 -23.00
N THR A 44 39.20 25.02 -24.27
CA THR A 44 37.82 24.82 -24.71
C THR A 44 37.36 23.39 -24.44
N GLN A 45 38.17 22.36 -24.73
CA GLN A 45 37.85 20.97 -24.41
C GLN A 45 37.72 20.70 -22.91
N ALA A 46 38.59 21.26 -22.07
CA ALA A 46 38.47 21.10 -20.62
C ALA A 46 37.18 21.75 -20.08
N LYS A 47 36.82 22.92 -20.62
CA LYS A 47 35.58 23.64 -20.26
C LYS A 47 34.33 22.90 -20.78
N ILE A 48 34.37 22.37 -22.00
CA ILE A 48 33.33 21.51 -22.59
C ILE A 48 33.16 20.25 -21.72
N ARG A 49 34.24 19.55 -21.36
CA ARG A 49 34.16 18.36 -20.48
C ARG A 49 33.60 18.70 -19.10
N LYS A 50 34.03 19.82 -18.51
CA LYS A 50 33.52 20.28 -17.21
C LYS A 50 32.02 20.60 -17.28
N ASN A 51 31.59 21.30 -18.33
CA ASN A 51 30.18 21.64 -18.52
C ASN A 51 29.33 20.41 -18.90
N GLY A 52 29.83 19.52 -19.74
CA GLY A 52 29.19 18.25 -20.08
C GLY A 52 28.98 17.37 -18.84
N ARG A 53 29.96 17.29 -17.94
CA ARG A 53 29.80 16.63 -16.63
C ARG A 53 28.71 17.29 -15.77
N LYS A 54 28.60 18.61 -15.77
CA LYS A 54 27.53 19.31 -15.05
C LYS A 54 26.15 18.96 -15.62
N PHE A 55 25.99 18.99 -16.95
CA PHE A 55 24.73 18.62 -17.61
C PHE A 55 24.36 17.16 -17.36
N LEU A 56 25.33 16.24 -17.45
CA LEU A 56 25.10 14.83 -17.14
C LEU A 56 24.65 14.64 -15.68
N ASN A 57 25.32 15.30 -14.73
CA ASN A 57 24.94 15.24 -13.32
C ASN A 57 23.52 15.79 -13.09
N ILE A 58 23.13 16.88 -13.75
CA ILE A 58 21.77 17.44 -13.67
C ILE A 58 20.75 16.44 -14.26
N ALA A 59 21.04 15.85 -15.42
CA ALA A 59 20.16 14.87 -16.04
C ALA A 59 19.97 13.62 -15.16
N LEU A 60 21.04 13.14 -14.52
CA LEU A 60 20.96 12.03 -13.56
C LEU A 60 20.13 12.40 -12.33
N VAL A 61 20.31 13.59 -11.76
CA VAL A 61 19.48 14.07 -10.63
C VAL A 61 18.00 14.14 -11.04
N ASN A 62 17.69 14.70 -12.21
CA ASN A 62 16.32 14.79 -12.71
C ASN A 62 15.70 13.41 -12.95
N LYS A 63 16.47 12.45 -13.47
CA LYS A 63 16.01 11.07 -13.65
C LYS A 63 15.72 10.42 -12.30
N CYS A 64 16.66 10.46 -11.36
CA CYS A 64 16.44 9.91 -10.00
C CYS A 64 15.24 10.56 -9.30
N PHE A 65 15.07 11.87 -9.45
CA PHE A 65 13.91 12.58 -8.91
C PHE A 65 12.61 12.15 -9.58
N SER A 66 12.60 12.02 -10.92
CA SER A 66 11.45 11.53 -11.68
C SER A 66 11.07 10.10 -11.28
N ASP A 67 12.06 9.21 -11.16
CA ASP A 67 11.85 7.82 -10.77
C ASP A 67 11.23 7.75 -9.36
N LEU A 68 11.81 8.48 -8.39
CA LEU A 68 11.29 8.58 -7.01
C LEU A 68 9.86 9.15 -6.97
N VAL A 69 9.60 10.23 -7.70
CA VAL A 69 8.27 10.87 -7.76
C VAL A 69 7.27 9.93 -8.42
N SER A 70 7.66 9.23 -9.49
CA SER A 70 6.77 8.30 -10.20
C SER A 70 6.32 7.13 -9.29
N GLU A 71 7.22 6.61 -8.46
CA GLU A 71 6.90 5.55 -7.50
C GLU A 71 5.87 6.04 -6.46
N LYS A 72 6.13 7.20 -5.85
CA LYS A 72 5.22 7.78 -4.85
C LYS A 72 3.87 8.19 -5.45
N LEU A 73 3.86 8.72 -6.67
CA LEU A 73 2.63 9.02 -7.41
C LEU A 73 1.86 7.73 -7.73
N GLY A 74 2.55 6.62 -8.01
CA GLY A 74 1.94 5.30 -8.18
C GLY A 74 1.17 4.84 -6.95
N VAL A 75 1.77 4.99 -5.76
CA VAL A 75 1.11 4.70 -4.47
C VAL A 75 -0.12 5.57 -4.27
N ILE A 76 0.02 6.90 -4.42
CA ILE A 76 -1.09 7.85 -4.25
C ILE A 76 -2.24 7.54 -5.22
N ARG A 77 -1.90 7.22 -6.48
CA ARG A 77 -2.90 6.84 -7.49
C ARG A 77 -3.64 5.57 -7.09
N THR A 78 -2.93 4.57 -6.58
CA THR A 78 -3.54 3.29 -6.16
C THR A 78 -4.47 3.50 -4.96
N VAL A 79 -4.04 4.27 -3.96
CA VAL A 79 -4.90 4.68 -2.84
C VAL A 79 -6.14 5.41 -3.35
N GLY A 80 -5.99 6.37 -4.26
CA GLY A 80 -7.13 7.09 -4.85
C GLY A 80 -8.11 6.19 -5.61
N LEU A 81 -7.61 5.18 -6.33
CA LEU A 81 -8.44 4.18 -6.99
C LEU A 81 -9.22 3.32 -5.99
N LEU A 82 -8.56 2.83 -4.94
CA LEU A 82 -9.21 2.04 -3.88
C LEU A 82 -10.24 2.88 -3.11
N MET A 83 -9.92 4.14 -2.78
CA MET A 83 -10.87 5.07 -2.15
C MET A 83 -12.13 5.28 -3.01
N ASN A 84 -11.98 5.44 -4.32
CA ASN A 84 -13.11 5.55 -5.24
C ASN A 84 -13.87 4.23 -5.41
N LYS A 85 -13.15 3.09 -5.37
CA LYS A 85 -13.75 1.76 -5.53
C LYS A 85 -14.68 1.42 -4.35
N TYR A 86 -14.33 1.84 -3.14
CA TYR A 86 -15.08 1.55 -1.90
C TYR A 86 -15.75 2.81 -1.31
N CYS A 87 -16.09 3.80 -2.14
CA CYS A 87 -16.63 5.08 -1.67
C CYS A 87 -18.09 4.99 -1.17
N TYR A 88 -18.86 4.02 -1.66
CA TYR A 88 -20.30 3.90 -1.42
C TYR A 88 -20.62 3.62 0.06
N TYR A 89 -19.80 2.78 0.70
CA TYR A 89 -19.96 2.45 2.12
C TYR A 89 -19.86 3.67 3.04
N ASN A 90 -18.96 4.61 2.74
CA ASN A 90 -18.75 5.77 3.61
C ASN A 90 -19.98 6.67 3.65
N GLU A 91 -20.63 6.90 2.51
CA GLU A 91 -21.79 7.79 2.47
C GLU A 91 -23.01 7.20 3.19
N ASP A 92 -23.30 5.92 2.96
CA ASP A 92 -24.47 5.27 3.55
C ASP A 92 -24.26 5.00 5.05
N ASN A 93 -23.04 4.62 5.46
CA ASN A 93 -22.76 4.35 6.85
C ASN A 93 -22.70 5.65 7.68
N GLU A 94 -22.08 6.73 7.17
CA GLU A 94 -22.11 8.04 7.83
C GLU A 94 -23.52 8.61 7.96
N ARG A 95 -24.37 8.42 6.93
CA ARG A 95 -25.80 8.78 7.01
C ARG A 95 -26.54 7.98 8.07
N SER A 96 -26.22 6.70 8.23
CA SER A 96 -26.92 5.81 9.15
C SER A 96 -26.49 5.99 10.62
N ILE A 97 -25.21 6.27 10.88
CA ILE A 97 -24.65 6.44 12.22
C ILE A 97 -24.72 7.92 12.68
N GLY A 98 -24.84 8.87 11.75
CA GLY A 98 -24.87 10.31 12.06
C GLY A 98 -23.53 10.85 12.56
N LYS A 99 -22.45 10.07 12.43
CA LYS A 99 -21.07 10.43 12.75
C LYS A 99 -20.23 10.30 11.48
N ARG A 100 -19.32 11.24 11.24
CA ARG A 100 -18.29 11.08 10.21
C ARG A 100 -17.27 10.06 10.69
N TYR A 101 -16.86 9.14 9.82
CA TYR A 101 -15.71 8.31 10.13
C TYR A 101 -14.48 9.18 10.26
N ASP A 102 -13.53 8.77 11.10
CA ASP A 102 -12.19 9.30 10.97
C ASP A 102 -11.63 8.88 9.61
N SER A 103 -11.54 9.83 8.68
CA SER A 103 -10.99 9.61 7.34
C SER A 103 -9.58 9.02 7.38
N MET A 104 -8.85 9.17 8.50
CA MET A 104 -7.52 8.60 8.70
C MET A 104 -7.54 7.08 8.96
N ALA A 105 -8.67 6.52 9.37
CA ALA A 105 -8.82 5.10 9.65
C ALA A 105 -9.11 4.25 8.39
N HIS A 106 -9.15 4.88 7.20
CA HIS A 106 -9.34 4.21 5.90
C HIS A 106 -10.45 3.15 5.89
N PRO A 107 -11.73 3.58 5.90
CA PRO A 107 -12.88 2.68 5.95
C PRO A 107 -13.01 1.73 4.75
N GLN A 108 -12.16 1.87 3.73
CA GLN A 108 -12.10 0.97 2.57
C GLN A 108 -11.83 -0.48 2.96
N LEU A 109 -10.97 -0.72 3.96
CA LEU A 109 -10.72 -2.07 4.44
C LEU A 109 -11.98 -2.68 5.06
N LEU A 110 -12.70 -1.87 5.85
CA LEU A 110 -13.94 -2.27 6.49
C LEU A 110 -15.02 -2.62 5.45
N ASP A 111 -15.18 -1.79 4.43
CA ASP A 111 -16.08 -2.05 3.31
C ASP A 111 -15.74 -3.37 2.60
N ALA A 112 -14.45 -3.57 2.27
CA ALA A 112 -13.99 -4.79 1.63
C ALA A 112 -14.29 -6.05 2.47
N VAL A 113 -14.03 -6.04 3.78
CA VAL A 113 -14.35 -7.19 4.65
C VAL A 113 -15.85 -7.36 4.92
N CYS A 114 -16.66 -6.31 4.70
CA CYS A 114 -18.12 -6.39 4.74
C CYS A 114 -18.73 -6.94 3.45
N THR A 115 -17.94 -7.18 2.40
CA THR A 115 -18.44 -7.73 1.14
C THR A 115 -19.16 -9.05 1.37
N GLN A 116 -20.39 -9.16 0.86
CA GLN A 116 -21.25 -10.35 1.05
C GLN A 116 -21.53 -10.71 2.53
N HIS A 117 -21.45 -9.74 3.46
CA HIS A 117 -21.76 -10.00 4.86
C HIS A 117 -23.27 -10.20 5.06
N LYS A 118 -23.63 -11.30 5.74
CA LYS A 118 -25.04 -11.68 6.00
C LYS A 118 -25.73 -10.88 7.12
N TYR A 119 -25.03 -10.00 7.85
CA TYR A 119 -25.65 -9.32 9.00
C TYR A 119 -26.53 -8.16 8.53
N LYS A 120 -27.64 -7.95 9.26
CA LYS A 120 -28.51 -6.80 8.99
C LYS A 120 -27.77 -5.53 9.36
N LEU A 121 -27.86 -4.52 8.51
CA LEU A 121 -27.23 -3.19 8.68
C LEU A 121 -25.70 -3.18 8.51
N THR A 122 -25.09 -4.26 8.00
CA THR A 122 -23.76 -4.18 7.41
C THR A 122 -23.89 -3.78 5.94
N PHE A 123 -23.25 -2.69 5.57
CA PHE A 123 -23.21 -2.22 4.19
C PHE A 123 -21.92 -2.69 3.52
N SER A 124 -21.92 -2.81 2.20
CA SER A 124 -20.69 -2.93 1.42
C SER A 124 -20.96 -2.43 0.00
N THR A 125 -19.93 -1.89 -0.63
CA THR A 125 -19.96 -1.53 -2.04
C THR A 125 -20.17 -2.76 -2.94
N PHE A 126 -19.69 -3.94 -2.52
CA PHE A 126 -19.80 -5.17 -3.31
C PHE A 126 -20.69 -6.21 -2.64
N HIS A 127 -21.41 -6.98 -3.46
CA HIS A 127 -22.33 -8.03 -2.99
C HIS A 127 -21.73 -9.44 -3.04
N THR A 128 -20.60 -9.63 -3.71
CA THR A 128 -19.95 -10.94 -3.90
C THR A 128 -18.49 -10.82 -3.56
N TYR A 129 -17.99 -11.74 -2.75
CA TYR A 129 -16.57 -11.83 -2.45
C TYR A 129 -15.87 -12.64 -3.55
N ASP A 130 -14.81 -12.07 -4.13
CA ASP A 130 -13.98 -12.72 -5.15
C ASP A 130 -12.50 -12.44 -4.93
N ALA A 131 -11.65 -13.01 -5.79
CA ALA A 131 -10.20 -12.85 -5.70
C ALA A 131 -9.75 -11.38 -5.82
N SER A 132 -10.49 -10.54 -6.54
CA SER A 132 -10.15 -9.11 -6.65
C SER A 132 -10.35 -8.36 -5.34
N ILE A 133 -11.32 -8.79 -4.52
CA ILE A 133 -11.54 -8.23 -3.18
C ILE A 133 -10.43 -8.69 -2.22
N ASP A 134 -9.96 -9.94 -2.31
CA ASP A 134 -8.79 -10.38 -1.51
C ASP A 134 -7.53 -9.59 -1.86
N ASP A 135 -7.27 -9.40 -3.16
CA ASP A 135 -6.14 -8.61 -3.65
C ASP A 135 -6.21 -7.15 -3.19
N ASP A 136 -7.41 -6.57 -3.18
CA ASP A 136 -7.64 -5.22 -2.67
C ASP A 136 -7.40 -5.14 -1.16
N ILE A 137 -7.89 -6.10 -0.37
CA ILE A 137 -7.64 -6.16 1.09
C ILE A 137 -6.13 -6.15 1.35
N ARG A 138 -5.38 -7.00 0.64
CA ARG A 138 -3.92 -7.06 0.77
C ARG A 138 -3.26 -5.73 0.39
N GLN A 139 -3.70 -5.11 -0.69
CA GLN A 139 -3.18 -3.81 -1.11
C GLN A 139 -3.51 -2.70 -0.10
N ILE A 140 -4.75 -2.64 0.41
CA ILE A 140 -5.18 -1.64 1.40
C ILE A 140 -4.35 -1.77 2.67
N VAL A 141 -4.16 -2.98 3.19
CA VAL A 141 -3.32 -3.24 4.37
C VAL A 141 -1.87 -2.84 4.12
N THR A 142 -1.33 -3.15 2.94
CA THR A 142 0.06 -2.83 2.59
C THR A 142 0.29 -1.32 2.45
N LEU A 143 -0.64 -0.61 1.80
CA LEU A 143 -0.51 0.83 1.50
C LEU A 143 -0.93 1.70 2.69
N THR A 144 -1.87 1.22 3.50
CA THR A 144 -2.44 1.91 4.67
C THR A 144 -2.57 0.96 5.88
N PRO A 145 -1.47 0.53 6.51
CA PRO A 145 -1.50 -0.45 7.61
C PRO A 145 -2.40 -0.06 8.80
N GLN A 146 -2.54 1.23 9.07
CA GLN A 146 -3.40 1.76 10.13
C GLN A 146 -4.89 1.39 9.97
N SER A 147 -5.32 1.06 8.74
CA SER A 147 -6.69 0.62 8.44
C SER A 147 -7.11 -0.64 9.19
N ILE A 148 -6.15 -1.50 9.57
CA ILE A 148 -6.41 -2.72 10.35
C ILE A 148 -7.06 -2.41 11.71
N ASN A 149 -6.67 -1.29 12.32
CA ASN A 149 -7.14 -0.88 13.64
C ASN A 149 -8.38 0.01 13.56
N CYS A 150 -9.01 0.12 12.38
CA CYS A 150 -10.26 0.83 12.22
C CYS A 150 -11.36 0.16 13.05
N LEU A 151 -12.09 0.99 13.78
CA LEU A 151 -13.22 0.57 14.60
C LEU A 151 -14.53 0.94 13.92
N THR A 152 -15.53 0.09 14.08
CA THR A 152 -16.89 0.31 13.60
C THR A 152 -17.92 0.04 14.69
N GLU A 153 -19.17 0.34 14.36
CA GLU A 153 -20.34 -0.02 15.14
C GLU A 153 -21.15 -1.03 14.31
N LEU A 154 -21.52 -2.17 14.91
CA LEU A 154 -22.45 -3.13 14.32
C LEU A 154 -23.75 -3.12 15.13
N ARG A 155 -24.80 -3.78 14.62
CA ARG A 155 -26.04 -3.93 15.38
C ARG A 155 -25.74 -4.53 16.76
N CYS A 156 -26.06 -3.77 17.80
CA CYS A 156 -25.85 -4.13 19.21
C CYS A 156 -24.39 -4.28 19.66
N ARG A 157 -23.42 -3.75 18.89
CA ARG A 157 -21.99 -3.79 19.24
C ARG A 157 -21.29 -2.48 18.92
N THR A 158 -20.39 -2.06 19.78
CA THR A 158 -19.54 -0.88 19.57
C THR A 158 -18.07 -1.24 19.73
N GLU A 159 -17.20 -0.38 19.20
CA GLU A 159 -15.74 -0.62 19.19
C GLU A 159 -15.36 -1.92 18.47
N VAL A 160 -16.07 -2.24 17.38
CA VAL A 160 -15.88 -3.47 16.62
C VAL A 160 -14.67 -3.33 15.70
N PRO A 161 -13.61 -4.14 15.85
CA PRO A 161 -12.45 -4.08 14.96
C PRO A 161 -12.73 -4.74 13.62
N VAL A 162 -11.97 -4.34 12.59
CA VAL A 162 -11.98 -5.00 11.26
C VAL A 162 -11.83 -6.51 11.37
N LEU A 163 -10.95 -6.98 12.26
CA LEU A 163 -10.73 -8.41 12.48
C LEU A 163 -12.01 -9.13 12.91
N TYR A 164 -12.82 -8.54 13.79
CA TYR A 164 -14.10 -9.12 14.20
C TYR A 164 -15.02 -9.31 12.99
N VAL A 165 -15.14 -8.27 12.16
CA VAL A 165 -16.00 -8.29 10.97
C VAL A 165 -15.55 -9.37 9.99
N ALA A 166 -14.24 -9.48 9.74
CA ALA A 166 -13.68 -10.51 8.89
C ALA A 166 -13.95 -11.93 9.44
N CYS A 167 -13.82 -12.13 10.76
CA CYS A 167 -14.12 -13.40 11.40
C CYS A 167 -15.61 -13.78 11.29
N ALA A 168 -16.50 -12.83 11.53
CA ALA A 168 -17.94 -13.03 11.50
C ALA A 168 -18.51 -13.23 10.09
N ASN A 169 -17.85 -12.71 9.06
CA ASN A 169 -18.26 -12.87 7.68
C ASN A 169 -17.74 -14.19 7.09
N GLU A 170 -18.59 -15.22 7.03
CA GLU A 170 -18.26 -16.53 6.45
C GLU A 170 -17.77 -16.48 5.00
N SER A 171 -18.11 -15.43 4.24
CA SER A 171 -17.65 -15.23 2.86
C SER A 171 -16.16 -14.88 2.81
N ILE A 172 -15.59 -14.36 3.91
CA ILE A 172 -14.16 -14.05 4.03
C ILE A 172 -13.38 -15.34 4.34
N PRO A 173 -12.41 -15.72 3.50
CA PRO A 173 -11.56 -16.88 3.73
C PRO A 173 -10.69 -16.74 4.98
N LEU A 174 -10.41 -17.88 5.63
CA LEU A 174 -9.47 -17.94 6.76
C LEU A 174 -8.06 -17.45 6.39
N SER A 175 -7.66 -17.58 5.12
CA SER A 175 -6.37 -17.05 4.63
C SER A 175 -6.28 -15.53 4.71
N THR A 176 -7.38 -14.83 4.48
CA THR A 176 -7.47 -13.37 4.58
C THR A 176 -7.39 -12.95 6.05
N ILE A 177 -8.06 -13.68 6.95
CA ILE A 177 -8.00 -13.45 8.39
C ILE A 177 -6.58 -13.70 8.92
N ASN A 178 -5.93 -14.78 8.49
CA ASN A 178 -4.53 -15.03 8.82
C ASN A 178 -3.63 -13.88 8.37
N PHE A 179 -3.85 -13.36 7.16
CA PHE A 179 -3.10 -12.21 6.65
C PHE A 179 -3.30 -10.95 7.50
N LEU A 180 -4.52 -10.66 7.96
CA LEU A 180 -4.77 -9.52 8.85
C LEU A 180 -4.00 -9.65 10.18
N LEU A 181 -4.00 -10.84 10.77
CA LEU A 181 -3.26 -11.13 12.01
C LEU A 181 -1.74 -11.01 11.80
N GLU A 182 -1.22 -11.51 10.68
CA GLU A 182 0.20 -11.35 10.32
C GLU A 182 0.62 -9.89 10.14
N ASN A 183 -0.33 -8.98 9.88
CA ASN A 183 -0.10 -7.55 9.70
C ASN A 183 -0.53 -6.71 10.91
N GLY A 184 -0.69 -7.33 12.08
CA GLY A 184 -0.84 -6.61 13.35
C GLY A 184 -2.29 -6.41 13.82
N ALA A 185 -3.26 -7.12 13.25
CA ALA A 185 -4.58 -7.19 13.85
C ALA A 185 -4.50 -7.92 15.21
N ASP A 186 -5.15 -7.40 16.24
CA ASP A 186 -5.10 -7.96 17.59
C ASP A 186 -6.23 -8.99 17.83
N PRO A 187 -5.92 -10.29 18.02
CA PRO A 187 -6.93 -11.31 18.32
C PRO A 187 -7.57 -11.15 19.71
N GLU A 188 -6.91 -10.44 20.63
CA GLU A 188 -7.41 -10.21 22.00
C GLU A 188 -8.26 -8.96 22.11
N GLN A 189 -8.42 -8.21 21.02
CA GLN A 189 -9.19 -6.98 21.04
C GLN A 189 -10.63 -7.24 21.47
N GLU A 190 -11.04 -6.52 22.52
CA GLU A 190 -12.39 -6.65 23.07
C GLU A 190 -13.39 -5.75 22.36
N ILE A 191 -14.60 -6.27 22.18
CA ILE A 191 -15.76 -5.50 21.72
C ILE A 191 -16.73 -5.25 22.88
N LEU A 192 -17.52 -4.18 22.75
CA LEU A 192 -18.62 -3.88 23.67
C LEU A 192 -19.93 -4.36 23.08
N ASP A 193 -20.67 -5.17 23.83
CA ASP A 193 -22.05 -5.50 23.49
C ASP A 193 -23.04 -4.40 23.97
N ASN A 194 -24.31 -4.58 23.63
CA ASN A 194 -25.39 -3.65 24.00
C ASN A 194 -25.69 -3.59 25.51
N GLN A 195 -25.11 -4.48 26.32
CA GLN A 195 -25.16 -4.46 27.78
C GLN A 195 -23.92 -3.79 28.39
N ALA A 196 -23.08 -3.17 27.56
CA ALA A 196 -21.79 -2.60 27.93
C ALA A 196 -20.82 -3.64 28.53
N LYS A 197 -20.98 -4.92 28.17
CA LYS A 197 -20.05 -5.98 28.58
C LYS A 197 -18.96 -6.10 27.52
N ARG A 198 -17.71 -6.11 27.99
CA ARG A 198 -16.52 -6.42 27.19
C ARG A 198 -16.47 -7.92 26.91
N LYS A 199 -16.24 -8.29 25.65
CA LYS A 199 -16.04 -9.67 25.21
C LYS A 199 -14.90 -9.73 24.21
N THR A 200 -14.11 -10.80 24.25
CA THR A 200 -13.18 -11.10 23.16
C THR A 200 -13.95 -11.44 21.89
N ILE A 201 -13.29 -11.30 20.74
CA ILE A 201 -13.86 -11.64 19.44
C ILE A 201 -14.44 -13.07 19.45
N LEU A 202 -13.66 -14.05 19.91
CA LEU A 202 -14.08 -15.46 19.92
C LEU A 202 -15.28 -15.72 20.86
N ALA A 203 -15.29 -15.11 22.04
CA ALA A 203 -16.38 -15.28 22.99
C ALA A 203 -17.70 -14.73 22.45
N ASP A 204 -17.66 -13.57 21.78
CA ASP A 204 -18.87 -13.04 21.15
C ASP A 204 -19.30 -13.87 19.94
N LEU A 205 -18.38 -14.32 19.08
CA LEU A 205 -18.74 -15.14 17.92
C LEU A 205 -19.37 -16.49 18.30
N GLU A 206 -18.91 -17.10 19.40
CA GLU A 206 -19.47 -18.35 19.94
C GLU A 206 -20.93 -18.18 20.41
N GLU A 207 -21.30 -16.99 20.90
CA GLU A 207 -22.67 -16.69 21.33
C GLU A 207 -23.61 -16.32 20.17
N ASN A 208 -23.10 -16.12 18.94
CA ASN A 208 -23.87 -15.55 17.81
C ASN A 208 -24.01 -16.49 16.61
N ASP A 209 -24.10 -17.80 16.87
CA ASP A 209 -24.43 -18.84 15.90
C ASP A 209 -23.48 -18.91 14.68
N LEU A 210 -22.19 -18.59 14.85
CA LEU A 210 -21.18 -18.84 13.82
C LEU A 210 -21.05 -20.35 13.60
N ASP A 211 -20.87 -20.78 12.34
CA ASP A 211 -20.60 -22.18 12.02
C ASP A 211 -19.44 -22.75 12.86
N GLN A 212 -19.67 -23.92 13.48
CA GLN A 212 -18.72 -24.51 14.44
C GLN A 212 -17.38 -24.85 13.79
N ILE A 213 -17.37 -25.33 12.54
CA ILE A 213 -16.13 -25.66 11.82
C ILE A 213 -15.31 -24.39 11.63
N ARG A 214 -15.96 -23.29 11.25
CA ARG A 214 -15.29 -21.98 11.16
C ARG A 214 -14.78 -21.51 12.52
N LEU A 215 -15.59 -21.62 13.57
CA LEU A 215 -15.21 -21.20 14.92
C LEU A 215 -13.97 -21.96 15.44
N ASP A 216 -13.92 -23.27 15.24
CA ASP A 216 -12.79 -24.10 15.63
C ASP A 216 -11.52 -23.71 14.86
N ALA A 217 -11.64 -23.48 13.55
CA ALA A 217 -10.51 -23.02 12.75
C ALA A 217 -10.02 -21.62 13.18
N LEU A 218 -10.91 -20.72 13.58
CA LEU A 218 -10.54 -19.42 14.14
C LEU A 218 -9.82 -19.56 15.49
N LYS A 219 -10.28 -20.45 16.37
CA LYS A 219 -9.62 -20.76 17.65
C LYS A 219 -8.19 -21.25 17.43
N GLU A 220 -7.98 -22.19 16.51
CA GLU A 220 -6.65 -22.68 16.14
C GLU A 220 -5.74 -21.56 15.62
N LEU A 221 -6.30 -20.72 14.75
CA LEU A 221 -5.58 -19.63 14.10
C LEU A 221 -5.17 -18.54 15.12
N PHE A 222 -6.07 -18.17 16.04
CA PHE A 222 -5.78 -17.23 17.12
C PHE A 222 -4.70 -17.79 18.06
N GLN A 223 -4.79 -19.07 18.43
CA GLN A 223 -3.79 -19.73 19.28
C GLN A 223 -2.40 -19.73 18.63
N LYS A 224 -2.32 -19.99 17.32
CA LYS A 224 -1.06 -19.95 16.56
C LYS A 224 -0.38 -18.57 16.67
N HIS A 225 -1.15 -17.48 16.53
CA HIS A 225 -0.61 -16.12 16.60
C HIS A 225 -0.26 -15.68 18.02
N ARG A 226 -1.02 -16.11 19.04
CA ARG A 226 -0.64 -15.92 20.45
C ARG A 226 0.72 -16.53 20.76
N ASN A 227 0.92 -17.79 20.39
CA ASN A 227 2.17 -18.49 20.67
C ASN A 227 3.37 -17.82 19.98
N LYS A 228 3.18 -17.31 18.75
CA LYS A 228 4.23 -16.60 18.01
C LYS A 228 4.64 -15.30 18.71
N ASN A 229 3.68 -14.57 19.27
CA ASN A 229 3.95 -13.34 20.01
C ASN A 229 4.66 -13.61 21.34
N SER A 230 4.34 -14.70 22.05
CA SER A 230 5.03 -15.10 23.29
C SER A 230 6.51 -15.40 23.08
N VAL A 231 6.86 -16.09 21.99
CA VAL A 231 8.26 -16.44 21.68
C VAL A 231 9.11 -15.20 21.35
N GLN A 232 8.53 -14.19 20.71
CA GLN A 232 9.26 -12.96 20.37
C GLN A 232 9.50 -12.03 21.57
N VAL A 233 8.67 -12.10 22.61
CA VAL A 233 8.85 -11.28 23.82
C VAL A 233 9.99 -11.82 24.68
N GLU A 234 10.17 -13.15 24.75
CA GLU A 234 11.27 -13.77 25.49
C GLU A 234 12.65 -13.46 24.90
N GLU A 235 12.78 -13.35 23.57
CA GLU A 235 14.06 -13.01 22.92
C GLU A 235 14.49 -11.55 23.11
N ILE A 236 13.57 -10.64 23.46
CA ILE A 236 13.86 -9.22 23.66
C ILE A 236 14.30 -8.94 25.11
N GLU A 237 13.88 -9.76 26.08
CA GLU A 237 14.29 -9.62 27.49
C GLU A 237 15.70 -10.17 27.78
N GLU A 238 16.32 -10.89 26.83
CA GLU A 238 17.68 -11.45 26.96
C GLU A 238 18.80 -10.59 26.33
N ILE A 239 18.53 -9.36 25.86
CA ILE A 239 19.53 -8.41 25.28
C ILE A 239 19.73 -7.20 26.21
#